data_AF-A0A117N6Q7-F1
#
_entry.id   AF-A0A117N6Q7-F1
#
_cell.length_a   1.000
_cell.length_b   1.000
_cell.length_c   1.000
_cell.angle_alpha   90.00
_cell.angle_beta   90.00
_cell.angle_gamma   90.00
#
_symmetry.space_group_name_H-M   'P 1'
#
loop_
_entity.id
_entity.type
_entity.pdbx_description
1 polymer ?
#
loop_
_entity_poly.entity_id
_entity_poly.type
_entity_poly.pdbx_seq_one_letter_code
_entity_poly.pdbx_strand_id
1 'polypeptide(L)'
;MGRHSAPSADGTRATRAPAGARVLVARSPDRAAELVTALRGAGAEPLLLPLIDFEIASDQHSLDVAFDALGAGAYAWLVVSSVTTVQALEAKAAERGTTLSSWLPGNLLVATIGPATRHFLESRGVAVDLSPTGQKSGAGLLDIWPEHQGSVLLPQADIADPRLRRGLVARGASVQAVTAYRTVDYPADPGRSLAAYQPAQRDTPTRDDTDRDQRVQPAAVLTPAQAKAEVDAGRVHAVVAASPSAARRIQADLAPLGPCRFVAIGRSTAAEAETLGLAVAAVADEPTASGLVDAVIRSLAGPSSAPHPSAAPSAAETPAKDTP
;
A
#
# COMPACT_ATOMS: atom_id res chain seq x y z
N MET A 1 -53.88 -19.95 -2.85
CA MET A 1 -53.21 -18.93 -2.01
C MET A 1 -51.85 -19.51 -1.62
N GLY A 2 -50.71 -19.25 -2.27
CA GLY A 2 -50.27 -18.06 -2.96
C GLY A 2 -49.42 -17.20 -2.02
N ARG A 3 -48.18 -17.62 -1.73
CA ARG A 3 -47.07 -16.74 -1.30
C ARG A 3 -45.74 -17.31 -1.80
N HIS A 4 -45.32 -16.85 -2.97
CA HIS A 4 -43.94 -16.92 -3.44
C HIS A 4 -43.07 -16.04 -2.53
N SER A 5 -42.10 -16.63 -1.86
CA SER A 5 -40.97 -15.87 -1.30
C SER A 5 -39.93 -15.73 -2.41
N ALA A 6 -39.68 -14.49 -2.82
CA ALA A 6 -38.61 -14.15 -3.75
C ALA A 6 -37.24 -14.40 -3.09
N PRO A 7 -36.26 -14.98 -3.78
CA PRO A 7 -34.88 -14.89 -3.35
C PRO A 7 -34.37 -13.46 -3.60
N SER A 8 -33.80 -12.89 -2.56
CA SER A 8 -33.12 -11.59 -2.53
C SER A 8 -32.14 -11.44 -3.70
N ALA A 9 -32.15 -10.26 -4.33
CA ALA A 9 -31.25 -9.90 -5.41
C ALA A 9 -29.79 -10.07 -4.97
N ASP A 10 -29.13 -11.07 -5.55
CA ASP A 10 -27.69 -11.25 -5.52
C ASP A 10 -27.08 -10.05 -6.24
N GLY A 11 -26.44 -9.17 -5.48
CA GLY A 11 -25.83 -7.95 -6.02
C GLY A 11 -24.63 -8.33 -6.86
N THR A 12 -24.80 -8.32 -8.19
CA THR A 12 -23.73 -8.53 -9.16
C THR A 12 -22.55 -7.63 -8.82
N ARG A 13 -21.51 -8.18 -8.20
CA ARG A 13 -20.27 -7.46 -7.89
C ARG A 13 -19.69 -7.00 -9.22
N ALA A 14 -19.67 -5.69 -9.45
CA ALA A 14 -19.10 -5.13 -10.67
C ALA A 14 -17.64 -5.61 -10.79
N THR A 15 -17.33 -6.33 -11.85
CA THR A 15 -16.00 -6.91 -12.13
C THR A 15 -15.14 -6.04 -13.03
N ARG A 16 -15.66 -4.88 -13.47
CA ARG A 16 -14.97 -3.92 -14.32
C ARG A 16 -15.09 -2.51 -13.76
N ALA A 17 -14.03 -1.73 -13.93
CA ALA A 17 -14.07 -0.30 -13.69
C ALA A 17 -14.93 0.37 -14.79
N PRO A 18 -15.50 1.56 -14.50
CA PRO A 18 -16.08 2.38 -15.56
C PRO A 18 -15.05 2.59 -16.68
N ALA A 19 -15.50 2.47 -17.94
CA ALA A 19 -14.61 2.56 -19.09
C ALA A 19 -13.85 3.91 -19.09
N GLY A 20 -12.52 3.85 -19.18
CA GLY A 20 -11.68 5.06 -19.18
C GLY A 20 -11.45 5.68 -17.80
N ALA A 21 -11.80 4.98 -16.70
CA ALA A 21 -11.52 5.46 -15.36
C ALA A 21 -10.00 5.60 -15.14
N ARG A 22 -9.54 6.84 -14.99
CA ARG A 22 -8.14 7.16 -14.68
C ARG A 22 -7.86 7.02 -13.19
N VAL A 23 -6.87 6.19 -12.85
CA VAL A 23 -6.52 5.80 -11.47
C VAL A 23 -5.07 6.15 -11.21
N LEU A 24 -4.84 7.04 -10.24
CA LEU A 24 -3.52 7.46 -9.81
C LEU A 24 -2.98 6.48 -8.77
N VAL A 25 -1.84 5.87 -9.04
CA VAL A 25 -1.21 4.85 -8.18
C VAL A 25 0.01 5.47 -7.50
N ALA A 26 -0.07 5.70 -6.19
CA ALA A 26 0.99 6.33 -5.42
C ALA A 26 2.12 5.37 -5.05
N ARG A 27 2.75 4.77 -6.08
CA ARG A 27 3.77 3.73 -5.94
C ARG A 27 4.77 3.81 -7.10
N SER A 28 6.02 3.42 -6.84
CA SER A 28 7.08 3.35 -7.85
C SER A 28 6.77 2.34 -8.95
N PRO A 29 7.23 2.56 -10.20
CA PRO A 29 6.94 1.69 -11.33
C PRO A 29 7.28 0.21 -11.08
N ASP A 30 8.46 -0.03 -10.49
CA ASP A 30 8.99 -1.33 -10.07
C ASP A 30 8.09 -2.06 -9.06
N ARG A 31 7.43 -1.34 -8.15
CA ARG A 31 6.54 -1.92 -7.13
C ARG A 31 5.06 -1.92 -7.56
N ALA A 32 4.71 -1.28 -8.67
CA ALA A 32 3.33 -1.10 -9.12
C ALA A 32 2.92 -2.03 -10.28
N ALA A 33 3.86 -2.77 -10.88
CA ALA A 33 3.63 -3.54 -12.11
C ALA A 33 2.38 -4.44 -12.07
N GLU A 34 2.22 -5.24 -11.01
CA GLU A 34 1.05 -6.13 -10.86
C GLU A 34 -0.27 -5.36 -10.77
N LEU A 35 -0.28 -4.25 -10.00
CA LEU A 35 -1.47 -3.40 -9.85
C LEU A 35 -1.82 -2.67 -11.15
N VAL A 36 -0.82 -2.17 -11.88
CA VAL A 36 -0.98 -1.54 -13.20
C VAL A 36 -1.62 -2.52 -14.18
N THR A 37 -1.09 -3.75 -14.25
CA THR A 37 -1.64 -4.81 -15.11
C THR A 37 -3.08 -5.15 -14.71
N ALA A 38 -3.34 -5.30 -13.41
CA ALA A 38 -4.68 -5.63 -12.93
C ALA A 38 -5.71 -4.51 -13.19
N LEU A 39 -5.33 -3.24 -13.00
CA LEU A 39 -6.18 -2.09 -13.31
C LEU A 39 -6.53 -2.01 -14.80
N ARG A 40 -5.54 -2.24 -15.68
CA ARG A 40 -5.77 -2.30 -17.14
C ARG A 40 -6.70 -3.43 -17.53
N GLY A 41 -6.51 -4.62 -16.95
CA GLY A 41 -7.41 -5.76 -17.15
C GLY A 41 -8.86 -5.47 -16.72
N ALA A 42 -9.04 -4.61 -15.72
CA ALA A 42 -10.34 -4.13 -15.27
C ALA A 42 -10.92 -2.96 -16.10
N GLY A 43 -10.19 -2.45 -17.11
CA GLY A 43 -10.64 -1.35 -17.98
C GLY A 43 -10.30 0.06 -17.48
N ALA A 44 -9.51 0.18 -16.42
CA ALA A 44 -9.00 1.46 -15.91
C ALA A 44 -7.68 1.87 -16.59
N GLU A 45 -7.42 3.17 -16.63
CA GLU A 45 -6.16 3.75 -17.08
C GLU A 45 -5.29 4.10 -15.86
N PRO A 46 -4.25 3.31 -15.54
CA PRO A 46 -3.36 3.61 -14.43
C PRO A 46 -2.35 4.71 -14.79
N LEU A 47 -2.20 5.68 -13.89
CA LEU A 47 -1.18 6.73 -13.89
C LEU A 47 -0.30 6.52 -12.66
N LEU A 48 1.01 6.47 -12.81
CA LEU A 48 1.93 6.29 -11.70
C LEU A 48 2.30 7.65 -11.11
N LEU A 49 2.28 7.75 -9.78
CA LEU A 49 2.77 8.91 -9.03
C LEU A 49 3.64 8.41 -7.87
N PRO A 50 4.91 8.09 -8.13
CA PRO A 50 5.82 7.76 -7.04
C PRO A 50 6.06 9.01 -6.19
N LEU A 51 5.59 8.96 -4.94
CA LEU A 51 5.77 10.06 -3.98
C LEU A 51 6.84 9.76 -2.94
N ILE A 52 7.09 8.48 -2.68
CA ILE A 52 8.08 8.01 -1.73
C ILE A 52 8.95 6.94 -2.37
N ASP A 53 10.15 6.82 -1.83
CA ASP A 53 11.10 5.76 -2.11
C ASP A 53 11.77 5.31 -0.81
N PHE A 54 12.66 4.34 -0.91
CA PHE A 54 13.33 3.75 0.25
C PHE A 54 14.84 3.76 0.07
N GLU A 55 15.54 4.19 1.12
CA GLU A 55 16.99 4.14 1.22
C GLU A 55 17.43 3.22 2.35
N ILE A 56 18.66 2.70 2.28
CA ILE A 56 19.32 2.07 3.41
C ILE A 56 19.36 3.03 4.62
N ALA A 57 19.36 2.47 5.83
CA ALA A 57 19.45 3.27 7.06
C ALA A 57 20.71 4.16 7.08
N SER A 58 20.62 5.38 7.60
CA SER A 58 21.81 6.25 7.73
C SER A 58 22.83 5.67 8.71
N ASP A 59 22.35 5.08 9.80
CA ASP A 59 23.19 4.38 10.77
C ASP A 59 23.27 2.88 10.41
N GLN A 60 24.14 2.58 9.45
CA GLN A 60 24.41 1.19 9.05
C GLN A 60 25.07 0.39 10.17
N HIS A 61 25.91 1.04 10.99
CA HIS A 61 26.64 0.34 12.06
C HIS A 61 25.69 -0.25 13.10
N SER A 62 24.71 0.52 13.59
CA SER A 62 23.71 0.00 14.53
C SER A 62 22.88 -1.14 13.94
N LEU A 63 22.55 -1.07 12.64
CA LEU A 63 21.84 -2.12 11.93
C LEU A 63 22.69 -3.39 11.79
N ASP A 64 23.97 -3.25 11.44
CA ASP A 64 24.91 -4.36 11.31
C ASP A 64 25.12 -5.06 12.65
N VAL A 65 25.39 -4.32 13.72
CA VAL A 65 25.54 -4.87 15.07
C VAL A 65 24.28 -5.62 15.50
N ALA A 66 23.10 -5.05 15.26
CA ALA A 66 21.84 -5.70 15.60
C ALA A 66 21.59 -6.97 14.77
N PHE A 67 21.93 -6.94 13.49
CA PHE A 67 21.76 -8.06 12.56
C PHE A 67 22.75 -9.21 12.84
N ASP A 68 23.98 -8.89 13.24
CA ASP A 68 24.98 -9.87 13.64
C ASP A 68 24.62 -10.51 14.98
N ALA A 69 24.15 -9.72 15.94
CA ALA A 69 23.60 -10.23 17.20
C ALA A 69 22.37 -11.15 16.95
N LEU A 70 21.55 -10.85 15.93
CA LEU A 70 20.45 -11.71 15.51
C LEU A 70 20.94 -13.07 15.02
N GLY A 71 21.92 -13.10 14.11
CA GLY A 71 22.51 -14.35 13.63
C GLY A 71 23.21 -15.15 14.74
N ALA A 72 23.74 -14.47 15.75
CA ALA A 72 24.34 -15.08 16.93
C ALA A 72 23.33 -15.59 17.98
N GLY A 73 22.02 -15.43 17.76
CA GLY A 73 20.98 -15.91 18.69
C GLY A 73 20.71 -15.03 19.90
N ALA A 74 21.04 -13.73 19.85
CA ALA A 74 20.82 -12.80 20.96
C ALA A 74 19.33 -12.46 21.19
N TYR A 75 18.48 -12.71 20.20
CA TYR A 75 17.04 -12.41 20.26
C TYR A 75 16.21 -13.69 20.27
N ALA A 76 15.20 -13.71 21.12
CA ALA A 76 14.15 -14.72 21.08
C ALA A 76 13.12 -14.43 19.98
N TRP A 77 12.94 -13.14 19.64
CA TRP A 77 11.93 -12.69 18.68
C TRP A 77 12.50 -11.72 17.65
N LEU A 78 12.07 -11.90 16.39
CA LEU A 78 12.19 -10.91 15.32
C LEU A 78 10.79 -10.42 14.95
N VAL A 79 10.53 -9.11 15.10
CA VAL A 79 9.26 -8.50 14.71
C VAL A 79 9.43 -7.72 13.41
N VAL A 80 8.72 -8.12 12.37
CA VAL A 80 8.78 -7.51 11.03
C VAL A 80 7.43 -6.88 10.66
N SER A 81 7.40 -5.57 10.53
CA SER A 81 6.18 -4.80 10.29
C SER A 81 5.89 -4.49 8.81
N SER A 82 6.88 -4.66 7.92
CA SER A 82 6.74 -4.35 6.50
C SER A 82 7.58 -5.26 5.62
N VAL A 83 7.16 -5.43 4.36
CA VAL A 83 7.97 -6.12 3.33
C VAL A 83 9.30 -5.39 3.09
N THR A 84 9.32 -4.06 3.20
CA THR A 84 10.55 -3.26 3.05
C THR A 84 11.58 -3.58 4.15
N THR A 85 11.14 -3.86 5.38
CA THR A 85 12.04 -4.36 6.42
C THR A 85 12.66 -5.71 6.02
N VAL A 86 11.88 -6.64 5.44
CA VAL A 86 12.43 -7.92 4.97
C VAL A 86 13.50 -7.69 3.90
N GLN A 87 13.25 -6.80 2.95
CA GLN A 87 14.22 -6.42 1.90
C GLN A 87 15.53 -5.87 2.48
N ALA A 88 15.43 -5.01 3.51
CA ALA A 88 16.61 -4.48 4.19
C ALA A 88 17.41 -5.59 4.90
N LEU A 89 16.73 -6.55 5.53
CA LEU A 89 17.38 -7.70 6.17
C LEU A 89 17.96 -8.69 5.16
N GLU A 90 17.31 -8.89 4.00
CA GLU A 90 17.85 -9.68 2.89
C GLU A 90 19.12 -9.05 2.33
N ALA A 91 19.16 -7.72 2.17
CA ALA A 91 20.36 -7.01 1.76
C ALA A 91 21.51 -7.21 2.77
N LYS A 92 21.21 -7.13 4.08
CA LYS A 92 22.18 -7.41 5.13
C LYS A 92 22.70 -8.85 5.08
N ALA A 93 21.82 -9.83 4.89
CA ALA A 93 22.21 -11.23 4.72
C ALA A 93 23.11 -11.43 3.49
N ALA A 94 22.79 -10.76 2.37
CA ALA A 94 23.57 -10.84 1.14
C ALA A 94 24.98 -10.23 1.29
N GLU A 95 25.14 -9.14 2.05
CA GLU A 95 26.46 -8.58 2.41
C GLU A 95 27.34 -9.61 3.15
N ARG A 96 26.72 -10.56 3.85
CA ARG A 96 27.40 -11.66 4.57
C ARG A 96 27.50 -12.94 3.75
N GLY A 97 27.16 -12.89 2.46
CA GLY A 97 27.25 -14.03 1.54
C GLY A 97 26.23 -15.13 1.80
N THR A 98 25.07 -14.81 2.40
CA THR A 98 24.05 -15.80 2.75
C THR A 98 22.63 -15.31 2.42
N THR A 99 21.63 -16.16 2.64
CA THR A 99 20.21 -15.77 2.62
C THR A 99 19.72 -15.43 4.01
N LEU A 100 18.66 -14.61 4.10
CA LEU A 100 18.03 -14.32 5.38
C LEU A 100 17.61 -15.60 6.11
N SER A 101 16.94 -16.53 5.41
CA SER A 101 16.52 -17.82 5.99
C SER A 101 17.65 -18.64 6.58
N SER A 102 18.84 -18.60 5.99
CA SER A 102 20.01 -19.34 6.46
C SER A 102 20.75 -18.61 7.59
N TRP A 103 20.60 -17.29 7.67
CA TRP A 103 21.17 -16.47 8.73
C TRP A 103 20.39 -16.57 10.05
N LEU A 104 19.07 -16.76 9.98
CA LEU A 104 18.22 -16.78 11.18
C LEU A 104 18.43 -18.06 12.00
N PRO A 105 18.63 -17.96 13.32
CA PRO A 105 18.74 -19.13 14.21
C PRO A 105 17.46 -19.96 14.24
N GLY A 106 17.59 -21.29 14.34
CA GLY A 106 16.43 -22.20 14.31
C GLY A 106 15.47 -22.11 15.51
N ASN A 107 15.87 -21.43 16.59
CA ASN A 107 15.04 -21.18 17.77
C ASN A 107 14.44 -19.76 17.81
N LEU A 108 14.69 -18.93 16.79
CA LEU A 108 14.15 -17.59 16.69
C LEU A 108 12.67 -17.65 16.31
N LEU A 109 11.84 -16.93 17.05
CA LEU A 109 10.43 -16.75 16.72
C LEU A 109 10.23 -15.49 15.86
N VAL A 110 9.40 -15.58 14.82
CA VAL A 110 9.16 -14.48 13.89
C VAL A 110 7.71 -14.02 13.98
N ALA A 111 7.53 -12.72 14.22
CA ALA A 111 6.22 -12.09 14.27
C ALA A 111 6.04 -11.07 13.15
N THR A 112 4.82 -10.99 12.61
CA THR A 112 4.44 -9.99 11.60
C THR A 112 3.13 -9.30 11.93
N ILE A 113 2.88 -8.13 11.34
CA ILE A 113 1.63 -7.38 11.54
C ILE A 113 0.52 -7.77 10.55
N GLY A 114 0.89 -8.28 9.38
CA GLY A 114 -0.09 -8.51 8.31
C GLY A 114 0.29 -9.60 7.31
N PRO A 115 -0.70 -10.09 6.55
CA PRO A 115 -0.56 -11.26 5.69
C PRO A 115 0.41 -11.06 4.52
N ALA A 116 0.57 -9.82 4.03
CA ALA A 116 1.50 -9.54 2.94
C ALA A 116 2.96 -9.78 3.36
N THR A 117 3.36 -9.28 4.54
CA THR A 117 4.71 -9.51 5.09
C THR A 117 4.92 -10.96 5.46
N ARG A 118 3.89 -11.62 6.01
CA ARG A 118 3.91 -13.06 6.28
C ARG A 118 4.18 -13.88 5.02
N HIS A 119 3.35 -13.70 4.00
CA HIS A 119 3.49 -14.40 2.73
C HIS A 119 4.86 -14.16 2.09
N PHE A 120 5.35 -12.93 2.16
CA PHE A 120 6.67 -12.58 1.65
C PHE A 120 7.79 -13.34 2.37
N LEU A 121 7.79 -13.37 3.72
CA LEU A 121 8.77 -14.14 4.51
C LEU A 121 8.69 -15.64 4.23
N GLU A 122 7.48 -16.21 4.23
CA GLU A 122 7.25 -17.65 3.98
C GLU A 122 7.71 -18.04 2.57
N SER A 123 7.52 -17.18 1.56
CA SER A 123 8.03 -17.40 0.20
C SER A 123 9.56 -17.46 0.10
N ARG A 124 10.25 -16.99 1.15
CA ARG A 124 11.71 -16.99 1.29
C ARG A 124 12.22 -18.05 2.26
N GLY A 125 11.34 -18.97 2.69
CA GLY A 125 11.70 -20.02 3.63
C GLY A 125 11.83 -19.56 5.08
N VAL A 126 11.33 -18.37 5.43
CA VAL A 126 11.26 -17.90 6.83
C VAL A 126 9.86 -18.17 7.37
N ALA A 127 9.75 -19.09 8.33
CA ALA A 127 8.49 -19.38 9.01
C ALA A 127 8.05 -18.18 9.87
N VAL A 128 6.74 -17.92 9.93
CA VAL A 128 6.14 -16.88 10.77
C VAL A 128 5.30 -17.52 11.86
N ASP A 129 5.75 -17.39 13.11
CA ASP A 129 5.14 -18.00 14.29
C ASP A 129 3.94 -17.21 14.80
N LEU A 130 3.97 -15.88 14.66
CA LEU A 130 2.91 -15.01 15.17
C LEU A 130 2.47 -13.97 14.15
N SER A 131 1.17 -13.90 13.87
CA SER A 131 0.57 -12.86 13.03
C SER A 131 -0.91 -12.68 13.38
N PRO A 132 -1.41 -11.45 13.56
CA PRO A 132 -2.80 -11.23 13.92
C PRO A 132 -3.74 -11.55 12.76
N THR A 133 -4.75 -12.39 13.04
CA THR A 133 -5.81 -12.73 12.07
C THR A 133 -6.91 -11.67 12.00
N GLY A 134 -7.23 -11.05 13.14
CA GLY A 134 -8.24 -9.99 13.28
C GLY A 134 -7.69 -8.61 12.90
N GLN A 135 -7.21 -7.86 13.89
CA GLN A 135 -6.62 -6.53 13.66
C GLN A 135 -5.21 -6.65 13.08
N LYS A 136 -5.10 -6.60 11.74
CA LYS A 136 -3.83 -6.55 10.98
C LYS A 136 -3.06 -5.22 11.18
N SER A 137 -2.67 -4.90 12.42
CA SER A 137 -2.02 -3.66 12.83
C SER A 137 -1.03 -3.92 13.98
N GLY A 138 -0.19 -2.94 14.31
CA GLY A 138 0.67 -3.03 15.49
C GLY A 138 -0.13 -3.26 16.77
N ALA A 139 -1.30 -2.63 16.89
CA ALA A 139 -2.22 -2.86 18.02
C ALA A 139 -2.71 -4.32 18.07
N GLY A 140 -3.14 -4.90 16.94
CA GLY A 140 -3.59 -6.28 16.96
C GLY A 140 -2.47 -7.30 17.17
N LEU A 141 -1.23 -7.01 16.77
CA LEU A 141 -0.08 -7.83 17.17
C LEU A 141 0.11 -7.78 18.70
N LEU A 142 -0.02 -6.61 19.30
CA LEU A 142 0.06 -6.46 20.75
C LEU A 142 -1.05 -7.26 21.46
N ASP A 143 -2.29 -7.24 20.96
CA ASP A 143 -3.41 -7.98 21.56
C ASP A 143 -3.17 -9.48 21.71
N ILE A 144 -2.36 -10.07 20.82
CA ILE A 144 -2.01 -11.50 20.85
C ILE A 144 -0.57 -11.76 21.32
N TRP A 145 0.17 -10.73 21.70
CA TRP A 145 1.56 -10.86 22.10
C TRP A 145 1.66 -11.60 23.44
N PRO A 146 2.51 -12.63 23.55
CA PRO A 146 2.61 -13.40 24.79
C PRO A 146 3.19 -12.57 25.94
N GLU A 147 2.62 -12.73 27.14
CA GLU A 147 3.10 -12.06 28.36
C GLU A 147 4.50 -12.57 28.75
N HIS A 148 5.34 -11.67 29.29
CA HIS A 148 6.67 -11.98 29.84
C HIS A 148 7.67 -12.61 28.87
N GLN A 149 7.79 -12.13 27.63
CA GLN A 149 8.69 -12.77 26.66
C GLN A 149 9.77 -11.87 26.06
N GLY A 150 11.01 -12.24 26.38
CA GLY A 150 12.12 -12.34 25.44
C GLY A 150 12.84 -11.05 25.05
N SER A 151 14.05 -11.23 24.54
CA SER A 151 14.75 -10.20 23.76
C SER A 151 14.11 -10.13 22.37
N VAL A 152 13.66 -8.94 21.98
CA VAL A 152 13.01 -8.66 20.70
C VAL A 152 13.89 -7.74 19.88
N LEU A 153 14.21 -8.15 18.65
CA LEU A 153 14.69 -7.23 17.64
C LEU A 153 13.50 -6.69 16.83
N LEU A 154 13.41 -5.37 16.72
CA LEU A 154 12.41 -4.64 15.95
C LEU A 154 13.08 -3.74 14.90
N PRO A 155 13.44 -4.29 13.72
CA PRO A 155 13.91 -3.49 12.60
C PRO A 155 12.73 -2.78 11.93
N GLN A 156 12.84 -1.49 11.71
CA GLN A 156 11.70 -0.67 11.27
C GLN A 156 12.12 0.54 10.41
N ALA A 157 11.16 1.23 9.81
CA ALA A 157 11.40 2.50 9.15
C ALA A 157 11.90 3.57 10.14
N ASP A 158 12.62 4.57 9.64
CA ASP A 158 12.99 5.78 10.40
C ASP A 158 11.78 6.54 10.95
N ILE A 159 10.65 6.51 10.23
CA ILE A 159 9.38 7.14 10.60
C ILE A 159 8.36 6.16 11.20
N ALA A 160 8.83 5.05 11.78
CA ALA A 160 7.96 4.03 12.35
C ALA A 160 7.20 4.54 13.59
N ASP A 161 5.95 4.08 13.74
CA ASP A 161 5.10 4.43 14.86
C ASP A 161 5.66 3.85 16.18
N PRO A 162 5.99 4.70 17.17
CA PRO A 162 6.57 4.23 18.43
C PRO A 162 5.59 3.41 19.29
N ARG A 163 4.28 3.39 18.98
CA ARG A 163 3.27 2.62 19.73
C ARG A 163 3.57 1.13 19.78
N LEU A 164 4.08 0.54 18.70
CA LEU A 164 4.41 -0.89 18.69
C LEU A 164 5.53 -1.22 19.68
N ARG A 165 6.65 -0.48 19.61
CA ARG A 165 7.77 -0.63 20.55
C ARG A 165 7.30 -0.44 21.99
N ARG A 166 6.57 0.65 22.27
CA ARG A 166 6.06 0.93 23.63
C ARG A 166 5.14 -0.18 24.13
N GLY A 167 4.25 -0.69 23.29
CA GLY A 167 3.34 -1.76 23.65
C GLY A 167 4.04 -3.09 23.94
N LEU A 168 5.09 -3.42 23.19
CA LEU A 168 5.91 -4.62 23.43
C LEU A 168 6.66 -4.52 24.76
N VAL A 169 7.27 -3.36 25.04
CA VAL A 169 7.92 -3.09 26.34
C VAL A 169 6.91 -3.15 27.49
N ALA A 170 5.72 -2.58 27.32
CA ALA A 170 4.66 -2.62 28.33
C ALA A 170 4.17 -4.05 28.65
N ARG A 171 4.38 -5.00 27.72
CA ARG A 171 4.11 -6.44 27.92
C ARG A 171 5.30 -7.23 28.46
N GLY A 172 6.37 -6.53 28.85
CA GLY A 172 7.55 -7.10 29.50
C GLY A 172 8.66 -7.56 28.54
N ALA A 173 8.58 -7.25 27.25
CA ALA A 173 9.64 -7.60 26.29
C ALA A 173 10.84 -6.64 26.39
N SER A 174 12.06 -7.16 26.23
CA SER A 174 13.27 -6.36 26.08
C SER A 174 13.49 -6.01 24.61
N VAL A 175 13.03 -4.84 24.19
CA VAL A 175 12.98 -4.46 22.76
C VAL A 175 14.17 -3.61 22.34
N GLN A 176 15.00 -4.15 21.44
CA GLN A 176 15.94 -3.37 20.64
C GLN A 176 15.28 -2.98 19.32
N ALA A 177 14.96 -1.70 19.18
CA ALA A 177 14.46 -1.16 17.92
C ALA A 177 15.59 -0.53 17.13
N VAL A 178 15.69 -0.86 15.84
CA VAL A 178 16.75 -0.34 14.96
C VAL A 178 16.14 0.14 13.64
N THR A 179 16.67 1.23 13.09
CA THR A 179 16.27 1.72 11.78
C THR A 179 16.84 0.78 10.72
N ALA A 180 15.98 0.09 9.99
CA ALA A 180 16.35 -0.83 8.91
C ALA A 180 16.47 -0.10 7.56
N TYR A 181 15.63 0.92 7.35
CA TYR A 181 15.59 1.71 6.13
C TYR A 181 15.00 3.10 6.41
N ARG A 182 15.18 4.00 5.46
CA ARG A 182 14.60 5.35 5.48
C ARG A 182 13.53 5.47 4.40
N THR A 183 12.42 6.11 4.75
CA THR A 183 11.45 6.56 3.75
C THR A 183 11.86 7.95 3.29
N VAL A 184 12.09 8.13 1.99
CA VAL A 184 12.50 9.40 1.38
C VAL A 184 11.51 9.83 0.30
N ASP A 185 11.62 11.07 -0.15
CA ASP A 185 10.90 11.52 -1.33
C ASP A 185 11.46 10.83 -2.57
N TYR A 186 10.59 10.49 -3.52
CA TYR A 186 11.02 9.87 -4.76
C TYR A 186 11.70 10.89 -5.69
N PRO A 187 12.79 10.53 -6.39
CA PRO A 187 13.50 9.24 -6.30
C PRO A 187 14.49 9.22 -5.13
N ALA A 188 14.76 8.02 -4.59
CA ALA A 188 15.87 7.80 -3.68
C ALA A 188 17.22 8.09 -4.35
N ASP A 189 18.24 8.41 -3.55
CA ASP A 189 19.62 8.46 -4.03
C ASP A 189 20.02 7.08 -4.59
N PRO A 190 20.45 6.97 -5.87
CA PRO A 190 20.85 5.69 -6.47
C PRO A 190 21.93 4.94 -5.68
N GLY A 191 22.83 5.64 -4.98
CA GLY A 191 23.87 5.03 -4.16
C GLY A 191 23.37 4.49 -2.82
N ARG A 192 22.11 4.77 -2.45
CA ARG A 192 21.51 4.39 -1.16
C ARG A 192 20.16 3.69 -1.33
N SER A 193 19.61 3.63 -2.53
CA SER A 193 18.31 3.05 -2.82
C SER A 193 18.25 1.59 -2.36
N LEU A 194 17.21 1.27 -1.62
CA LEU A 194 16.90 -0.10 -1.25
C LEU A 194 16.20 -0.76 -2.44
N ALA A 195 16.93 -1.64 -3.13
CA ALA A 195 16.46 -2.30 -4.33
C ALA A 195 15.02 -2.81 -4.18
N ALA A 196 14.18 -2.46 -5.16
CA ALA A 196 12.83 -2.97 -5.22
C ALA A 196 12.83 -4.46 -5.49
N TYR A 197 12.04 -5.20 -4.72
CA TYR A 197 11.79 -6.61 -4.97
C TYR A 197 11.15 -6.81 -6.35
N GLN A 198 11.81 -7.60 -7.19
CA GLN A 198 11.19 -8.25 -8.33
C GLN A 198 10.76 -9.65 -7.87
N PRO A 199 9.47 -10.01 -7.95
CA PRO A 199 9.09 -11.41 -7.74
C PRO A 199 9.87 -12.29 -8.71
N ALA A 200 10.35 -13.43 -8.20
CA ALA A 200 10.89 -14.48 -9.05
C ALA A 200 9.86 -14.75 -10.14
N GLN A 201 10.25 -14.58 -11.40
CA GLN A 201 9.39 -14.90 -12.53
C GLN A 201 8.93 -16.34 -12.33
N ARG A 202 7.62 -16.58 -12.21
CA ARG A 202 7.11 -17.94 -12.35
C ARG A 202 7.42 -18.33 -13.78
N ASP A 203 8.32 -19.31 -13.95
CA ASP A 203 8.52 -20.00 -15.22
C ASP A 203 7.16 -20.51 -15.68
N THR A 204 6.51 -19.70 -16.51
CA THR A 204 5.26 -20.06 -17.15
C THR A 204 5.71 -20.72 -18.45
N PRO A 205 5.36 -21.99 -18.71
CA PRO A 205 5.72 -22.63 -19.97
C PRO A 205 5.23 -21.75 -21.10
N THR A 206 6.15 -21.35 -21.99
CA THR A 206 5.87 -20.64 -23.23
C THR A 206 4.81 -21.41 -24.00
N ARG A 207 3.57 -20.92 -23.93
CA ARG A 207 2.53 -21.32 -24.87
C ARG A 207 2.83 -20.60 -26.18
N ASP A 208 2.85 -21.38 -27.25
CA ASP A 208 3.18 -21.00 -28.62
C ASP A 208 2.76 -19.59 -29.02
N ASP A 209 3.75 -18.85 -29.51
CA ASP A 209 3.66 -17.53 -30.13
C ASP A 209 2.79 -17.57 -31.39
N THR A 210 1.51 -17.21 -31.27
CA THR A 210 0.68 -16.78 -32.42
C THR A 210 -0.25 -15.60 -32.09
N ASP A 211 0.08 -14.75 -31.12
CA ASP A 211 -0.64 -13.47 -30.94
C ASP A 211 0.34 -12.31 -30.75
N ARG A 212 0.65 -11.65 -31.88
CA ARG A 212 1.63 -10.56 -32.00
C ARG A 212 0.91 -9.22 -31.77
N ASP A 213 1.58 -8.30 -31.08
CA ASP A 213 1.30 -6.84 -31.02
C ASP A 213 0.27 -6.27 -30.02
N GLN A 214 0.37 -6.63 -28.74
CA GLN A 214 0.08 -5.67 -27.67
C GLN A 214 1.34 -5.39 -26.85
N ARG A 215 2.19 -4.49 -27.35
CA ARG A 215 3.22 -3.87 -26.52
C ARG A 215 2.50 -3.07 -25.42
N VAL A 216 2.39 -3.65 -24.23
CA VAL A 216 1.83 -3.00 -23.05
C VAL A 216 2.65 -1.74 -22.80
N GLN A 217 2.12 -0.57 -23.18
CA GLN A 217 2.81 0.70 -22.95
C GLN A 217 3.04 0.86 -21.44
N PRO A 218 4.21 1.34 -20.99
CA PRO A 218 4.40 1.65 -19.57
C PRO A 218 3.36 2.68 -19.11
N ALA A 219 2.87 2.55 -17.89
CA ALA A 219 1.96 3.55 -17.32
C ALA A 219 2.69 4.90 -17.22
N ALA A 220 1.99 5.99 -17.57
CA ALA A 220 2.57 7.32 -17.51
C ALA A 220 2.96 7.66 -16.06
N VAL A 221 4.20 8.11 -15.85
CA VAL A 221 4.69 8.57 -14.54
C VAL A 221 4.51 10.09 -14.48
N LEU A 222 3.74 10.55 -13.50
CA LEU A 222 3.44 11.97 -13.30
C LEU A 222 4.33 12.53 -12.18
N THR A 223 4.66 13.81 -12.31
CA THR A 223 5.15 14.61 -11.19
C THR A 223 3.98 14.99 -10.25
N PRO A 224 4.24 15.39 -8.99
CA PRO A 224 3.20 15.89 -8.10
C PRO A 224 2.40 17.05 -8.70
N ALA A 225 3.07 17.99 -9.37
CA ALA A 225 2.42 19.13 -10.03
C ALA A 225 1.49 18.70 -11.18
N GLN A 226 1.94 17.75 -12.01
CA GLN A 226 1.10 17.19 -13.08
C GLN A 226 -0.10 16.45 -12.51
N ALA A 227 0.11 15.59 -11.51
CA ALA A 227 -0.96 14.86 -10.87
C ALA A 227 -1.98 15.79 -10.20
N LYS A 228 -1.53 16.86 -9.52
CA LYS A 228 -2.42 17.88 -8.95
C LYS A 228 -3.27 18.55 -10.02
N ALA A 229 -2.68 18.94 -11.15
CA ALA A 229 -3.42 19.54 -12.26
C ALA A 229 -4.48 18.58 -12.85
N GLU A 230 -4.16 17.28 -12.94
CA GLU A 230 -5.12 16.26 -13.38
C GLU A 230 -6.27 16.03 -12.39
N VAL A 231 -5.97 16.07 -11.07
CA VAL A 231 -6.97 15.99 -9.99
C VAL A 231 -7.88 17.23 -10.00
N ASP A 232 -7.30 18.43 -10.08
CA ASP A 232 -8.05 19.70 -10.08
C ASP A 232 -8.96 19.85 -11.30
N ALA A 233 -8.52 19.31 -12.43
CA ALA A 233 -9.34 19.27 -13.64
C ALA A 233 -10.42 18.17 -13.64
N GLY A 234 -10.54 17.41 -12.55
CA GLY A 234 -11.51 16.31 -12.42
C GLY A 234 -11.26 15.14 -13.37
N ARG A 235 -10.03 15.00 -13.90
CA ARG A 235 -9.67 13.95 -14.86
C ARG A 235 -9.12 12.67 -14.20
N VAL A 236 -8.91 12.68 -12.88
CA VAL A 236 -8.55 11.52 -12.07
C VAL A 236 -9.74 11.13 -11.22
N HIS A 237 -10.13 9.86 -11.28
CA HIS A 237 -11.34 9.36 -10.61
C HIS A 237 -11.05 8.72 -9.26
N ALA A 238 -9.85 8.15 -9.11
CA ALA A 238 -9.39 7.56 -7.86
C ALA A 238 -7.88 7.72 -7.69
N VAL A 239 -7.44 7.81 -6.44
CA VAL A 239 -6.04 7.74 -6.03
C VAL A 239 -5.85 6.57 -5.07
N VAL A 240 -4.84 5.74 -5.32
CA VAL A 240 -4.54 4.54 -4.55
C VAL A 240 -3.28 4.76 -3.71
N ALA A 241 -3.40 4.58 -2.40
CA ALA A 241 -2.30 4.64 -1.44
C ALA A 241 -1.94 3.24 -0.93
N ALA A 242 -0.69 2.83 -1.15
CA ALA A 242 -0.16 1.53 -0.72
C ALA A 242 0.49 1.56 0.69
N SER A 243 0.57 2.72 1.34
CA SER A 243 1.17 2.86 2.67
C SER A 243 0.70 4.15 3.37
N PRO A 244 0.80 4.23 4.72
CA PRO A 244 0.57 5.47 5.46
C PRO A 244 1.43 6.64 4.97
N SER A 245 2.71 6.40 4.64
CA SER A 245 3.59 7.43 4.09
C SER A 245 3.11 7.97 2.74
N ALA A 246 2.57 7.09 1.87
CA ALA A 246 1.95 7.54 0.62
C ALA A 246 0.68 8.38 0.88
N ALA A 247 -0.12 8.03 1.89
CA ALA A 247 -1.28 8.84 2.29
C ALA A 247 -0.88 10.25 2.75
N ARG A 248 0.18 10.37 3.57
CA ARG A 248 0.77 11.66 3.96
C ARG A 248 1.18 12.50 2.76
N ARG A 249 1.88 11.90 1.80
CA ARG A 249 2.31 12.62 0.58
C ARG A 249 1.12 12.99 -0.31
N ILE A 250 0.13 12.12 -0.47
CA ILE A 250 -1.10 12.47 -1.19
C ILE A 250 -1.80 13.66 -0.53
N GLN A 251 -1.88 13.69 0.80
CA GLN A 251 -2.46 14.84 1.49
C GLN A 251 -1.65 16.12 1.26
N ALA A 252 -0.33 16.06 1.39
CA ALA A 252 0.53 17.24 1.25
C ALA A 252 0.58 17.76 -0.19
N ASP A 253 0.65 16.86 -1.17
CA ASP A 253 0.94 17.19 -2.57
C ASP A 253 -0.33 17.30 -3.43
N LEU A 254 -1.41 16.60 -3.08
CA LEU A 254 -2.62 16.52 -3.90
C LEU A 254 -3.88 17.12 -3.29
N ALA A 255 -3.95 17.34 -1.98
CA ALA A 255 -5.18 17.85 -1.36
C ALA A 255 -5.48 19.31 -1.78
N PRO A 256 -6.76 19.72 -1.83
CA PRO A 256 -7.95 18.88 -1.70
C PRO A 256 -8.17 17.97 -2.93
N LEU A 257 -8.69 16.77 -2.71
CA LEU A 257 -8.92 15.78 -3.80
C LEU A 257 -10.22 16.01 -4.59
N GLY A 258 -11.12 16.87 -4.11
CA GLY A 258 -12.42 17.11 -4.76
C GLY A 258 -13.21 15.80 -4.95
N PRO A 259 -13.70 15.49 -6.18
CA PRO A 259 -14.44 14.26 -6.47
C PRO A 259 -13.54 13.01 -6.61
N CYS A 260 -12.21 13.16 -6.59
CA CYS A 260 -11.28 12.04 -6.70
C CYS A 260 -11.35 11.16 -5.44
N ARG A 261 -11.59 9.87 -5.64
CA ARG A 261 -11.81 8.91 -4.54
C ARG A 261 -10.50 8.38 -4.00
N PHE A 262 -10.26 8.56 -2.70
CA PHE A 262 -9.09 7.96 -2.04
C PHE A 262 -9.34 6.48 -1.70
N VAL A 263 -8.46 5.60 -2.15
CA VAL A 263 -8.53 4.15 -1.92
C VAL A 263 -7.26 3.67 -1.20
N ALA A 264 -7.46 3.00 -0.06
CA ALA A 264 -6.37 2.50 0.77
C ALA A 264 -6.14 0.99 0.55
N ILE A 265 -4.88 0.57 0.50
CA ILE A 265 -4.52 -0.87 0.46
C ILE A 265 -4.92 -1.63 1.73
N GLY A 266 -5.14 -0.93 2.84
CA GLY A 266 -5.46 -1.54 4.12
C GLY A 266 -5.76 -0.51 5.20
N ARG A 267 -6.19 -1.02 6.36
CA ARG A 267 -6.72 -0.20 7.46
C ARG A 267 -5.72 0.79 8.04
N SER A 268 -4.42 0.45 8.10
CA SER A 268 -3.40 1.39 8.61
C SER A 268 -3.26 2.62 7.70
N THR A 269 -3.26 2.42 6.39
CA THR A 269 -3.25 3.50 5.40
C THR A 269 -4.53 4.32 5.45
N ALA A 270 -5.69 3.68 5.64
CA ALA A 270 -6.97 4.37 5.81
C ALA A 270 -7.00 5.24 7.07
N ALA A 271 -6.61 4.70 8.22
CA ALA A 271 -6.58 5.43 9.49
C ALA A 271 -5.63 6.64 9.44
N GLU A 272 -4.49 6.50 8.76
CA GLU A 272 -3.58 7.63 8.50
C GLU A 272 -4.27 8.71 7.65
N ALA A 273 -4.89 8.31 6.53
CA ALA A 273 -5.60 9.24 5.65
C ALA A 273 -6.73 10.00 6.38
N GLU A 274 -7.52 9.30 7.19
CA GLU A 274 -8.58 9.90 8.02
C GLU A 274 -8.03 10.89 9.04
N THR A 275 -6.93 10.56 9.71
CA THR A 275 -6.26 11.47 10.65
C THR A 275 -5.78 12.75 9.97
N LEU A 276 -5.43 12.68 8.69
CA LEU A 276 -5.01 13.80 7.86
C LEU A 276 -6.19 14.57 7.22
N GLY A 277 -7.43 14.15 7.47
CA GLY A 277 -8.64 14.76 6.92
C GLY A 277 -8.98 14.35 5.48
N LEU A 278 -8.36 13.28 4.95
CA LEU A 278 -8.75 12.70 3.67
C LEU A 278 -9.94 11.75 3.86
N ALA A 279 -10.99 11.93 3.06
CA ALA A 279 -12.12 11.01 3.02
C ALA A 279 -11.74 9.71 2.30
N VAL A 280 -11.70 8.59 3.04
CA VAL A 280 -11.41 7.26 2.49
C VAL A 280 -12.67 6.68 1.84
N ALA A 281 -12.67 6.57 0.51
CA ALA A 281 -13.81 6.06 -0.24
C ALA A 281 -13.91 4.52 -0.22
N ALA A 282 -12.77 3.83 -0.15
CA ALA A 282 -12.72 2.38 -0.03
C ALA A 282 -11.41 1.91 0.58
N VAL A 283 -11.46 0.74 1.24
CA VAL A 283 -10.30 -0.01 1.70
C VAL A 283 -10.33 -1.38 1.04
N ALA A 284 -9.18 -1.86 0.57
CA ALA A 284 -9.05 -3.21 0.05
C ALA A 284 -9.25 -4.24 1.16
N ASP A 285 -10.04 -5.28 0.88
CA ASP A 285 -10.30 -6.37 1.83
C ASP A 285 -9.02 -7.19 2.09
N GLU A 286 -8.22 -7.31 1.03
CA GLU A 286 -6.89 -7.91 1.05
C GLU A 286 -5.86 -6.92 0.48
N PRO A 287 -4.66 -6.83 1.07
CA PRO A 287 -3.59 -5.93 0.62
C PRO A 287 -2.86 -6.51 -0.61
N THR A 288 -3.62 -6.82 -1.65
CA THR A 288 -3.17 -7.44 -2.91
C THR A 288 -3.54 -6.55 -4.09
N ALA A 289 -2.94 -6.80 -5.27
CA ALA A 289 -3.30 -6.08 -6.48
C ALA A 289 -4.79 -6.25 -6.84
N SER A 290 -5.32 -7.47 -6.75
CA SER A 290 -6.74 -7.76 -6.99
C SER A 290 -7.65 -7.08 -5.96
N GLY A 291 -7.31 -7.14 -4.67
CA GLY A 291 -8.08 -6.48 -3.62
C GLY A 291 -8.15 -4.96 -3.79
N LEU A 292 -7.05 -4.34 -4.25
CA LEU A 292 -7.02 -2.92 -4.59
C LEU A 292 -7.89 -2.58 -5.81
N VAL A 293 -7.83 -3.38 -6.87
CA VAL A 293 -8.69 -3.20 -8.05
C VAL A 293 -10.17 -3.29 -7.66
N ASP A 294 -10.54 -4.28 -6.86
CA ASP A 294 -11.91 -4.42 -6.37
C ASP A 294 -12.36 -3.21 -5.55
N ALA A 295 -11.49 -2.71 -4.66
CA ALA A 295 -11.77 -1.50 -3.88
C ALA A 295 -11.95 -0.26 -4.77
N VAL A 296 -11.12 -0.11 -5.81
CA VAL A 296 -11.27 0.96 -6.80
C VAL A 296 -12.62 0.84 -7.51
N ILE A 297 -12.97 -0.33 -8.06
CA ILE A 297 -14.23 -0.54 -8.76
C ILE A 297 -15.43 -0.22 -7.87
N ARG A 298 -15.44 -0.73 -6.63
CA ARG A 298 -16.50 -0.43 -5.65
C ARG A 298 -16.61 1.05 -5.35
N SER A 299 -15.48 1.73 -5.18
CA SER A 299 -15.47 3.17 -4.91
C SER A 299 -16.13 3.94 -6.06
N LEU A 300 -15.81 3.56 -7.31
CA LEU A 300 -16.31 4.22 -8.51
C LEU A 300 -17.79 3.93 -8.81
N ALA A 301 -18.32 2.80 -8.35
CA ALA A 301 -19.71 2.40 -8.55
C ALA A 301 -20.72 3.09 -7.59
N GLY A 302 -20.25 3.66 -6.48
CA GLY A 302 -21.09 4.41 -5.54
C GLY A 302 -21.55 5.77 -6.10
N PRO A 303 -22.71 6.31 -5.64
CA PRO A 303 -23.20 7.61 -6.11
C PRO A 303 -22.12 8.67 -5.91
N SER A 304 -21.75 9.33 -7.02
CA SER A 304 -20.84 10.47 -7.00
C SER A 304 -21.50 11.58 -6.20
N SER A 305 -20.90 12.00 -5.08
CA SER A 305 -21.23 13.29 -4.49
C SER A 305 -20.62 14.39 -5.36
N ALA A 306 -21.20 14.61 -6.54
CA ALA A 306 -20.92 15.78 -7.36
C ALA A 306 -22.13 16.73 -7.28
N PRO A 307 -21.93 18.03 -7.00
CA PRO A 307 -22.99 19.02 -7.13
C PRO A 307 -23.38 19.14 -8.60
N HIS A 308 -24.68 19.13 -8.88
CA HIS A 308 -25.19 19.53 -10.20
C HIS A 308 -24.67 20.94 -10.54
N PRO A 309 -24.15 21.19 -11.76
CA PRO A 309 -24.04 22.56 -12.23
C PRO A 309 -25.46 23.10 -12.32
N SER A 310 -25.81 24.01 -11.41
CA SER A 310 -27.05 24.78 -11.48
C SER A 310 -27.10 25.43 -12.85
N ALA A 311 -28.10 25.07 -13.65
CA ALA A 311 -28.44 25.79 -14.86
C ALA A 311 -28.59 27.27 -14.51
N ALA A 312 -27.93 28.13 -15.30
CA ALA A 312 -28.10 29.57 -15.22
C ALA A 312 -29.58 29.93 -15.41
N PRO A 313 -30.13 30.90 -14.67
CA PRO A 313 -31.46 31.39 -14.95
C PRO A 313 -31.47 32.03 -16.34
N SER A 314 -32.36 31.51 -17.20
CA SER A 314 -32.70 32.06 -18.50
C SER A 314 -33.13 33.52 -18.34
N ALA A 315 -32.51 34.39 -19.14
CA ALA A 315 -32.88 35.79 -19.27
C ALA A 315 -34.32 35.90 -19.78
N ALA A 316 -35.21 36.44 -18.93
CA ALA A 316 -36.52 36.87 -19.36
C ALA A 316 -36.41 38.22 -20.09
N GLU A 317 -37.07 38.26 -21.24
CA GLU A 317 -37.12 39.33 -22.22
C GLU A 317 -37.62 40.68 -21.66
N THR A 318 -36.98 41.74 -22.11
CA THR A 318 -37.47 43.12 -22.05
C THR A 318 -38.57 43.33 -23.10
N PRO A 319 -39.74 43.90 -22.77
CA PRO A 319 -40.58 44.52 -23.78
C PRO A 319 -40.29 46.02 -23.84
N ALA A 320 -39.85 46.48 -25.01
CA ALA A 320 -39.79 47.89 -25.35
C ALA A 320 -41.16 48.39 -25.83
N LYS A 321 -41.64 49.44 -25.15
CA LYS A 321 -42.34 50.65 -25.66
C LYS A 321 -43.59 50.49 -26.55
N ASP A 322 -44.67 51.13 -26.09
CA ASP A 322 -45.38 52.11 -26.91
C ASP A 322 -46.02 53.21 -26.04
N THR A 323 -45.75 54.46 -26.42
CA THR A 323 -46.34 55.72 -25.92
C THR A 323 -47.48 56.12 -26.86
N PRO A 324 -48.45 56.93 -26.42
CA PRO A 324 -48.31 58.37 -26.62
C PRO A 324 -48.50 59.24 -25.37
#